data_AF-A0A180FWA6-F1
#
_entry.id   AF-A0A180FWA6-F1
#
_cell.length_a   1.000
_cell.length_b   1.000
_cell.length_c   1.000
_cell.angle_alpha   90.00
_cell.angle_beta   90.00
_cell.angle_gamma   90.00
#
_symmetry.space_group_name_H-M   'P 1'
#
loop_
_entity.id
_entity.type
_entity.pdbx_description
1 polymer ?
#
loop_
_entity_poly.entity_id
_entity_poly.type
_entity_poly.pdbx_seq_one_letter_code
_entity_poly.pdbx_strand_id
1 'polypeptide(L)'
;MDITGKITGIKYDILLSEELGEIDINEFNINKAPSAFLLKDDKNLFAVSTWVSPKRTRSYPFERVYNTLKLSKKITVIPIVKDEGKNGDRDYIQWDTVSLMSLLDVFVIVAFYDKAIAHSTDNKKITEQQFNNDYIISKIKEIEKYHSSALHWNLNELNENLPDVIDKVKTSYEKIEKETGVQLHSIKGLDDFKIRIGKDVSHFMEFSREKSENAQRRESVTVQPKESLSTDSKAKITIENYLGGKYYFTVDETFLSGQKLDLIERKHSATALLPSKSDIKDGLLKMILYSNLSDVTVNGKKIKSEAVLCLTSPHICGEMTSSSSDKDIEVFLQENEFSLSQKQLIKTVTKEANQNKFIIQIKFSK
;
A
#
# COMPACT_ATOMS: atom_id res chain seq x y z
N MET A 1 -20.20 -12.76 0.52
CA MET A 1 -20.88 -11.52 0.92
C MET A 1 -20.41 -10.42 -0.02
N ASP A 2 -21.32 -9.65 -0.61
CA ASP A 2 -20.95 -8.48 -1.43
C ASP A 2 -21.10 -7.21 -0.60
N ILE A 3 -19.98 -6.55 -0.33
CA ILE A 3 -19.92 -5.34 0.50
C ILE A 3 -19.52 -4.19 -0.40
N THR A 4 -20.29 -3.11 -0.38
CA THR A 4 -19.92 -1.87 -1.05
C THR A 4 -19.90 -0.72 -0.06
N GLY A 5 -19.04 0.26 -0.29
CA GLY A 5 -19.00 1.48 0.52
C GLY A 5 -18.43 2.66 -0.26
N LYS A 6 -18.67 3.87 0.24
CA LYS A 6 -18.23 5.12 -0.39
C LYS A 6 -17.32 5.92 0.52
N ILE A 7 -16.28 6.53 -0.03
CA ILE A 7 -15.46 7.55 0.63
C ILE A 7 -15.77 8.90 0.03
N THR A 8 -16.31 9.82 0.84
CA THR A 8 -16.63 11.21 0.44
C THR A 8 -15.55 12.21 0.86
N GLY A 9 -14.61 11.76 1.69
CA GLY A 9 -13.45 12.50 2.17
C GLY A 9 -12.70 11.64 3.19
N ILE A 10 -11.45 11.99 3.46
CA ILE A 10 -10.63 11.31 4.48
C ILE A 10 -10.36 12.28 5.62
N LYS A 11 -10.63 11.84 6.84
CA LYS A 11 -10.19 12.47 8.08
C LYS A 11 -9.52 11.40 8.92
N TYR A 12 -8.24 11.61 9.23
CA TYR A 12 -7.46 10.63 9.98
C TYR A 12 -6.25 11.28 10.66
N ASP A 13 -6.07 10.99 11.95
CA ASP A 13 -4.94 11.40 12.78
C ASP A 13 -3.87 10.29 12.79
N ILE A 14 -2.67 10.60 12.31
CA ILE A 14 -1.56 9.64 12.18
C ILE A 14 -0.62 9.76 13.37
N LEU A 15 -0.49 8.70 14.17
CA LEU A 15 0.37 8.68 15.36
C LEU A 15 1.55 7.72 15.25
N LEU A 16 1.42 6.59 14.54
CA LEU A 16 2.48 5.59 14.46
C LEU A 16 3.54 5.86 13.37
N SER A 17 3.47 6.98 12.64
CA SER A 17 4.46 7.34 11.61
C SER A 17 5.90 7.36 12.17
N GLU A 18 6.89 6.95 11.38
CA GLU A 18 8.30 7.10 11.79
C GLU A 18 8.75 8.56 11.78
N GLU A 19 9.79 8.86 12.56
CA GLU A 19 10.63 10.03 12.33
C GLU A 19 11.48 9.79 11.07
N LEU A 20 11.33 10.66 10.07
CA LEU A 20 11.98 10.53 8.78
C LEU A 20 13.27 11.34 8.74
N GLY A 21 14.38 10.69 8.34
CA GLY A 21 15.65 11.37 8.11
C GLY A 21 15.58 12.34 6.91
N GLU A 22 16.29 13.46 7.00
CA GLU A 22 16.39 14.47 5.95
C GLU A 22 17.59 14.20 5.03
N ILE A 23 17.38 14.37 3.73
CA ILE A 23 18.38 14.24 2.67
C ILE A 23 18.33 15.51 1.81
N ASP A 24 19.47 16.12 1.54
CA ASP A 24 19.58 17.24 0.60
C ASP A 24 19.51 16.73 -0.86
N ILE A 25 18.78 17.44 -1.73
CA ILE A 25 18.60 17.04 -3.12
C ILE A 25 19.91 16.92 -3.90
N ASN A 26 20.96 17.65 -3.52
CA ASN A 26 22.26 17.59 -4.19
C ASN A 26 23.04 16.30 -3.85
N GLU A 27 22.71 15.66 -2.73
CA GLU A 27 23.31 14.39 -2.29
C GLU A 27 22.37 13.19 -2.55
N PHE A 28 21.17 13.47 -3.07
CA PHE A 28 20.10 12.50 -3.17
C PHE A 28 20.36 11.42 -4.22
N ASN A 29 20.23 10.17 -3.79
CA ASN A 29 20.14 9.02 -4.68
C ASN A 29 19.02 8.08 -4.21
N ILE A 30 17.96 7.97 -5.01
CA ILE A 30 16.78 7.13 -4.72
C ILE A 30 17.13 5.66 -4.43
N ASN A 31 18.21 5.14 -5.01
CA ASN A 31 18.65 3.75 -4.86
C ASN A 31 19.46 3.51 -3.59
N LYS A 32 19.88 4.57 -2.90
CA LYS A 32 20.62 4.52 -1.62
C LYS A 32 19.78 5.05 -0.45
N ALA A 33 18.75 5.83 -0.75
CA ALA A 33 17.86 6.40 0.25
C ALA A 33 17.03 5.31 0.97
N PRO A 34 16.59 5.58 2.22
CA PRO A 34 15.59 4.74 2.88
C PRO A 34 14.28 4.64 2.08
N SER A 35 13.43 3.69 2.46
CA SER A 35 12.13 3.49 1.79
C SER A 35 11.13 4.63 2.02
N ALA A 36 11.33 5.44 3.06
CA ALA A 36 10.62 6.68 3.35
C ALA A 36 11.59 7.68 3.99
N PHE A 37 11.59 8.93 3.54
CA PHE A 37 12.53 9.99 3.98
C PHE A 37 11.97 11.39 3.69
N LEU A 38 12.63 12.40 4.25
CA LEU A 38 12.43 13.80 3.90
C LEU A 38 13.46 14.21 2.84
N LEU A 39 13.00 14.77 1.73
CA LEU A 39 13.87 15.36 0.73
C LEU A 39 13.77 16.88 0.81
N LYS A 40 14.91 17.53 1.03
CA LYS A 40 15.00 18.98 1.10
C LYS A 40 15.62 19.54 -0.16
N ASP A 41 15.03 20.62 -0.62
CA ASP A 41 15.45 21.35 -1.81
C ASP A 41 15.25 22.85 -1.56
N ASP A 42 16.32 23.53 -1.19
CA ASP A 42 16.30 24.89 -0.66
C ASP A 42 15.32 25.07 0.51
N LYS A 43 14.17 25.70 0.26
CA LYS A 43 13.09 25.97 1.22
C LYS A 43 11.96 24.95 1.15
N ASN A 44 11.97 24.09 0.15
CA ASN A 44 10.96 23.06 -0.06
C ASN A 44 11.36 21.78 0.67
N LEU A 45 10.36 21.13 1.27
CA LEU A 45 10.52 19.87 1.98
C LEU A 45 9.43 18.91 1.50
N PHE A 46 9.86 17.74 1.05
CA PHE A 46 8.98 16.69 0.52
C PHE A 46 9.09 15.43 1.36
N ALA A 47 7.96 14.82 1.69
CA ALA A 47 7.95 13.49 2.27
C ALA A 47 7.91 12.47 1.13
N VAL A 48 9.00 11.71 0.95
CA VAL A 48 9.15 10.80 -0.19
C VAL A 48 9.11 9.36 0.29
N SER A 49 8.32 8.53 -0.40
CA SER A 49 8.33 7.07 -0.24
C SER A 49 8.62 6.37 -1.56
N THR A 50 9.20 5.17 -1.49
CA THR A 50 9.68 4.45 -2.69
C THR A 50 9.12 3.04 -2.72
N TRP A 51 8.56 2.59 -3.83
CA TRP A 51 8.06 1.22 -4.01
C TRP A 51 9.11 0.38 -4.75
N VAL A 52 9.17 -0.91 -4.42
CA VAL A 52 10.08 -1.88 -5.09
C VAL A 52 9.37 -2.65 -6.22
N SER A 53 8.05 -2.79 -6.13
CA SER A 53 7.21 -3.42 -7.15
C SER A 53 5.95 -2.55 -7.29
N PRO A 54 5.30 -2.49 -8.46
CA PRO A 54 4.00 -1.84 -8.57
C PRO A 54 2.89 -2.54 -7.78
N LYS A 55 3.12 -3.76 -7.26
CA LYS A 55 2.12 -4.55 -6.56
C LYS A 55 2.00 -4.16 -5.08
N ARG A 56 0.76 -3.85 -4.66
CA ARG A 56 0.40 -3.43 -3.29
C ARG A 56 0.71 -4.45 -2.17
N THR A 57 0.93 -5.71 -2.52
CA THR A 57 1.10 -6.80 -1.55
C THR A 57 2.56 -7.23 -1.36
N ARG A 58 3.53 -6.48 -1.89
CA ARG A 58 4.96 -6.83 -1.86
C ARG A 58 5.78 -5.73 -1.20
N SER A 59 6.65 -6.11 -0.25
CA SER A 59 7.62 -5.21 0.37
C SER A 59 7.01 -4.02 1.13
N TYR A 60 5.82 -4.20 1.72
CA TYR A 60 5.12 -3.21 2.57
C TYR A 60 4.96 -1.82 1.95
N PRO A 61 4.37 -1.68 0.75
CA PRO A 61 4.30 -0.39 0.08
C PRO A 61 3.37 0.59 0.82
N PHE A 62 2.34 0.08 1.48
CA PHE A 62 1.42 0.88 2.28
C PHE A 62 2.05 1.44 3.55
N GLU A 63 2.94 0.69 4.20
CA GLU A 63 3.70 1.19 5.35
C GLU A 63 4.58 2.39 4.94
N ARG A 64 5.27 2.28 3.81
CA ARG A 64 6.14 3.35 3.28
C ARG A 64 5.35 4.62 3.00
N VAL A 65 4.16 4.50 2.42
CA VAL A 65 3.25 5.63 2.21
C VAL A 65 2.72 6.16 3.55
N TYR A 66 2.25 5.29 4.44
CA TYR A 66 1.73 5.67 5.75
C TYR A 66 2.73 6.53 6.54
N ASN A 67 4.02 6.18 6.50
CA ASN A 67 5.09 6.95 7.16
C ASN A 67 5.23 8.39 6.65
N THR A 68 4.85 8.69 5.40
CA THR A 68 4.95 10.04 4.82
C THR A 68 3.66 10.85 4.95
N LEU A 69 2.52 10.22 5.27
CA LEU A 69 1.20 10.85 5.24
C LEU A 69 1.00 12.00 6.24
N LYS A 70 1.78 12.07 7.33
CA LYS A 70 1.69 13.15 8.33
C LYS A 70 2.14 14.51 7.78
N LEU A 71 2.83 14.53 6.65
CA LEU A 71 3.44 15.72 6.07
C LEU A 71 2.59 16.29 4.93
N SER A 72 2.79 17.56 4.62
CA SER A 72 1.94 18.30 3.67
C SER A 72 2.16 17.82 2.23
N LYS A 73 3.37 17.97 1.67
CA LYS A 73 3.67 17.60 0.28
C LYS A 73 4.34 16.22 0.24
N LYS A 74 3.61 15.25 -0.31
CA LYS A 74 3.92 13.82 -0.23
C LYS A 74 4.14 13.26 -1.62
N ILE A 75 5.24 12.56 -1.84
CA ILE A 75 5.60 11.96 -3.12
C ILE A 75 5.80 10.46 -2.90
N THR A 76 5.29 9.64 -3.82
CA THR A 76 5.64 8.22 -3.89
C THR A 76 6.21 7.90 -5.27
N VAL A 77 7.34 7.19 -5.30
CA VAL A 77 7.97 6.70 -6.52
C VAL A 77 7.52 5.26 -6.74
N ILE A 78 6.89 4.96 -7.87
CA ILE A 78 6.36 3.63 -8.20
C ILE A 78 6.89 3.17 -9.57
N PRO A 79 7.52 1.97 -9.66
CA PRO A 79 7.92 1.43 -10.95
C PRO A 79 6.67 1.04 -11.76
N ILE A 80 6.64 1.39 -13.03
CA ILE A 80 5.53 1.03 -13.93
C ILE A 80 5.44 -0.48 -14.17
N VAL A 81 6.60 -1.14 -14.22
CA VAL A 81 6.74 -2.58 -14.32
C VAL A 81 7.93 -3.04 -13.51
N LYS A 82 7.81 -4.20 -12.87
CA LYS A 82 8.93 -4.95 -12.31
C LYS A 82 8.95 -6.31 -12.98
N ASP A 83 9.96 -6.55 -13.80
CA ASP A 83 10.21 -7.82 -14.48
C ASP A 83 11.42 -8.48 -13.81
N GLU A 84 11.28 -9.74 -13.39
CA GLU A 84 12.35 -10.49 -12.74
C GLU A 84 13.06 -11.45 -13.70
N GLY A 85 12.75 -11.42 -15.00
CA GLY A 85 13.22 -12.39 -15.98
C GLY A 85 12.06 -13.24 -16.51
N LYS A 86 12.24 -13.87 -17.68
CA LYS A 86 11.21 -14.69 -18.36
C LYS A 86 10.63 -15.82 -17.51
N ASN A 87 11.38 -16.30 -16.52
CA ASN A 87 10.95 -17.34 -15.56
C ASN A 87 10.62 -16.77 -14.17
N GLY A 88 10.65 -15.45 -14.02
CA GLY A 88 10.26 -14.72 -12.82
C GLY A 88 8.90 -14.05 -12.98
N ASP A 89 8.57 -13.20 -12.01
CA ASP A 89 7.33 -12.43 -12.06
C ASP A 89 7.45 -11.19 -12.97
N ARG A 90 6.29 -10.75 -13.47
CA ARG A 90 6.14 -9.49 -14.19
C ARG A 90 4.92 -8.74 -13.68
N ASP A 91 5.16 -7.83 -12.74
CA ASP A 91 4.14 -7.01 -12.11
C ASP A 91 4.02 -5.68 -12.85
N TYR A 92 2.78 -5.22 -13.12
CA TYR A 92 2.50 -3.92 -13.73
C TYR A 92 1.75 -3.01 -12.76
N ILE A 93 1.95 -1.70 -12.89
CA ILE A 93 1.15 -0.71 -12.18
C ILE A 93 -0.33 -0.81 -12.57
N GLN A 94 -1.19 -0.59 -11.59
CA GLN A 94 -2.65 -0.62 -11.73
C GLN A 94 -3.21 0.79 -11.51
N TRP A 95 -4.26 1.14 -12.25
CA TRP A 95 -4.99 2.40 -12.08
C TRP A 95 -5.40 2.63 -10.62
N ASP A 96 -5.96 1.59 -9.99
CA ASP A 96 -6.47 1.68 -8.62
C ASP A 96 -5.37 2.05 -7.61
N THR A 97 -4.11 1.75 -7.93
CA THR A 97 -2.96 2.15 -7.09
C THR A 97 -2.75 3.66 -7.18
N VAL A 98 -2.72 4.23 -8.38
CA VAL A 98 -2.55 5.68 -8.58
C VAL A 98 -3.78 6.46 -8.11
N SER A 99 -4.97 5.92 -8.32
CA SER A 99 -6.22 6.49 -7.80
C SER A 99 -6.24 6.50 -6.28
N LEU A 100 -5.71 5.48 -5.60
CA LEU A 100 -5.61 5.45 -4.14
C LEU A 100 -4.64 6.53 -3.63
N MET A 101 -3.49 6.69 -4.29
CA MET A 101 -2.55 7.76 -3.96
C MET A 101 -3.18 9.14 -4.13
N SER A 102 -3.98 9.34 -5.19
CA SER A 102 -4.74 10.57 -5.39
C SER A 102 -5.75 10.85 -4.27
N LEU A 103 -6.45 9.82 -3.79
CA LEU A 103 -7.38 9.93 -2.66
C LEU A 103 -6.67 10.33 -1.35
N LEU A 104 -5.44 9.87 -1.16
CA LEU A 104 -4.59 10.20 -0.01
C LEU A 104 -3.76 11.49 -0.20
N ASP A 105 -4.01 12.23 -1.30
CA ASP A 105 -3.27 13.43 -1.69
C ASP A 105 -1.75 13.21 -1.79
N VAL A 106 -1.35 12.10 -2.39
CA VAL A 106 0.04 11.71 -2.65
C VAL A 106 0.35 11.82 -4.15
N PHE A 107 1.39 12.59 -4.48
CA PHE A 107 1.90 12.73 -5.85
C PHE A 107 2.66 11.47 -6.25
N VAL A 108 2.30 10.87 -7.38
CA VAL A 108 2.93 9.66 -7.90
C VAL A 108 3.94 10.04 -8.97
N ILE A 109 5.18 9.59 -8.82
CA ILE A 109 6.15 9.54 -9.91
C ILE A 109 6.11 8.14 -10.48
N VAL A 110 5.65 8.03 -11.73
CA VAL A 110 5.71 6.76 -12.45
C VAL A 110 7.11 6.59 -13.04
N ALA A 111 7.82 5.58 -12.56
CA ALA A 111 9.24 5.40 -12.78
C ALA A 111 9.57 4.08 -13.50
N PHE A 112 10.84 3.90 -13.85
CA PHE A 112 11.35 2.71 -14.51
C PHE A 112 12.71 2.31 -13.95
N TYR A 113 12.99 1.01 -14.00
CA TYR A 113 14.30 0.47 -13.67
C TYR A 113 15.19 0.49 -14.90
N ASP A 114 16.41 1.00 -14.77
CA ASP A 114 17.38 1.13 -15.86
C ASP A 114 18.68 0.34 -15.66
N LYS A 115 18.83 -0.29 -14.50
CA LYS A 115 19.90 -1.22 -14.17
C LYS A 115 19.36 -2.37 -13.33
N ALA A 116 20.00 -3.52 -13.43
CA ALA A 116 19.78 -4.69 -12.59
C ALA A 116 21.03 -5.58 -12.64
N ILE A 117 21.10 -6.57 -11.75
CA ILE A 117 22.13 -7.61 -11.81
C ILE A 117 21.50 -8.98 -12.03
N ALA A 118 22.25 -9.92 -12.61
CA ALA A 118 21.83 -11.32 -12.64
C ALA A 118 21.73 -11.87 -11.21
N HIS A 119 20.70 -12.67 -10.94
CA HIS A 119 20.54 -13.31 -9.64
C HIS A 119 21.65 -14.35 -9.43
N SER A 120 22.37 -14.27 -8.31
CA SER A 120 23.57 -15.07 -8.04
C SER A 120 23.31 -16.58 -8.07
N THR A 121 22.14 -17.02 -7.60
CA THR A 121 21.76 -18.45 -7.54
C THR A 121 20.77 -18.90 -8.62
N ASP A 122 20.02 -17.98 -9.24
CA ASP A 122 19.01 -18.28 -10.26
C ASP A 122 19.36 -17.52 -11.54
N ASN A 123 20.24 -18.10 -12.34
CA ASN A 123 20.76 -17.47 -13.56
C ASN A 123 19.70 -17.14 -14.63
N LYS A 124 18.43 -17.45 -14.38
CA LYS A 124 17.28 -17.10 -15.22
C LYS A 124 16.53 -15.86 -14.74
N LYS A 125 16.98 -15.23 -13.66
CA LYS A 125 16.35 -14.06 -13.05
C LYS A 125 17.31 -12.90 -12.85
N ILE A 126 16.73 -11.70 -12.77
CA ILE A 126 17.43 -10.48 -12.35
C ILE A 126 16.98 -10.05 -10.95
N THR A 127 17.87 -9.34 -10.25
CA THR A 127 17.63 -8.77 -8.91
C THR A 127 18.29 -7.39 -8.80
N GLU A 128 18.14 -6.73 -7.64
CA GLU A 128 18.71 -5.42 -7.32
C GLU A 128 18.47 -4.37 -8.42
N GLN A 129 17.23 -4.31 -8.91
CA GLN A 129 16.82 -3.35 -9.92
C GLN A 129 16.91 -1.92 -9.36
N GLN A 130 17.50 -1.00 -10.13
CA GLN A 130 17.74 0.38 -9.72
C GLN A 130 17.00 1.37 -10.62
N PHE A 131 16.36 2.36 -10.01
CA PHE A 131 15.69 3.45 -10.70
C PHE A 131 16.70 4.39 -11.34
N ASN A 132 16.31 5.00 -12.45
CA ASN A 132 17.05 6.13 -13.01
C ASN A 132 16.92 7.35 -12.09
N ASN A 133 17.98 7.68 -11.35
CA ASN A 133 17.96 8.74 -10.34
C ASN A 133 17.68 10.13 -10.92
N ASP A 134 18.29 10.46 -12.05
CA ASP A 134 18.17 11.77 -12.69
C ASP A 134 16.74 12.05 -13.14
N TYR A 135 16.06 11.03 -13.65
CA TYR A 135 14.64 11.09 -13.99
C TYR A 135 13.76 11.33 -12.75
N ILE A 136 14.07 10.69 -11.60
CA ILE A 136 13.33 10.94 -10.36
C ILE A 136 13.54 12.38 -9.90
N ILE A 137 14.79 12.87 -9.90
CA ILE A 137 15.10 14.26 -9.55
C ILE A 137 14.35 15.24 -10.46
N SER A 138 14.33 15.00 -11.77
CA SER A 138 13.62 15.88 -12.70
C SER A 138 12.12 15.94 -12.39
N LYS A 139 11.51 14.79 -12.09
CA LYS A 139 10.09 14.71 -11.73
C LYS A 139 9.77 15.36 -10.40
N ILE A 140 10.66 15.28 -9.41
CA ILE A 140 10.50 16.02 -8.15
C ILE A 140 10.56 17.52 -8.39
N LYS A 141 11.49 18.01 -9.23
CA LYS A 141 11.58 19.42 -9.63
C LYS A 141 10.35 19.90 -10.42
N GLU A 142 9.72 19.03 -11.19
CA GLU A 142 8.43 19.31 -11.84
C GLU A 142 7.31 19.45 -10.79
N ILE A 143 7.21 18.50 -9.84
CA ILE A 143 6.23 18.54 -8.73
C ILE A 143 6.41 19.77 -7.85
N GLU A 144 7.66 20.19 -7.60
CA GLU A 144 7.98 21.40 -6.84
C GLU A 144 7.23 22.62 -7.40
N LYS A 145 7.22 22.76 -8.72
CA LYS A 145 6.56 23.84 -9.47
C LYS A 145 5.08 23.58 -9.74
N TYR A 146 4.56 22.41 -9.38
CA TYR A 146 3.17 22.03 -9.59
C TYR A 146 2.29 22.54 -8.45
N HIS A 147 1.34 23.41 -8.78
CA HIS A 147 0.44 24.06 -7.81
C HIS A 147 -0.92 23.38 -7.66
N SER A 148 -1.32 22.55 -8.63
CA SER A 148 -2.56 21.78 -8.56
C SER A 148 -2.42 20.56 -7.64
N SER A 149 -3.54 19.92 -7.30
CA SER A 149 -3.55 18.78 -6.36
C SER A 149 -2.87 17.53 -6.91
N ALA A 150 -2.57 16.57 -6.02
CA ALA A 150 -2.00 15.28 -6.39
C ALA A 150 -2.86 14.54 -7.42
N LEU A 151 -4.19 14.66 -7.36
CA LEU A 151 -5.09 14.10 -8.37
C LEU A 151 -4.76 14.60 -9.78
N HIS A 152 -4.64 15.91 -9.96
CA HIS A 152 -4.37 16.49 -11.28
C HIS A 152 -3.00 16.08 -11.80
N TRP A 153 -1.99 16.08 -10.93
CA TRP A 153 -0.66 15.58 -11.26
C TRP A 153 -0.71 14.11 -11.69
N ASN A 154 -1.36 13.26 -10.90
CA ASN A 154 -1.43 11.81 -11.14
C ASN A 154 -2.16 11.47 -12.44
N LEU A 155 -3.24 12.21 -12.76
CA LEU A 155 -3.94 12.08 -14.05
C LEU A 155 -3.02 12.49 -15.22
N ASN A 156 -2.31 13.61 -15.08
CA ASN A 156 -1.37 14.08 -16.09
C ASN A 156 -0.22 13.10 -16.30
N GLU A 157 0.35 12.55 -15.22
CA GLU A 157 1.41 11.54 -15.29
C GLU A 157 0.96 10.29 -16.05
N LEU A 158 -0.30 9.86 -15.88
CA LEU A 158 -0.83 8.71 -16.59
C LEU A 158 -1.19 9.01 -18.06
N ASN A 159 -1.63 10.22 -18.37
CA ASN A 159 -2.03 10.61 -19.72
C ASN A 159 -0.85 10.95 -20.62
N GLU A 160 0.04 11.82 -20.14
CA GLU A 160 1.05 12.45 -20.97
C GLU A 160 2.38 11.72 -20.85
N ASN A 161 2.79 11.34 -19.63
CA ASN A 161 4.13 10.84 -19.36
C ASN A 161 4.26 9.32 -19.48
N LEU A 162 3.20 8.57 -19.14
CA LEU A 162 3.21 7.11 -19.09
C LEU A 162 3.64 6.42 -20.41
N PRO A 163 3.20 6.85 -21.60
CA PRO A 163 3.64 6.23 -22.86
C PRO A 163 5.16 6.34 -23.06
N ASP A 164 5.75 7.48 -22.71
CA ASP A 164 7.19 7.72 -22.84
C ASP A 164 7.99 6.92 -21.80
N VAL A 165 7.46 6.79 -20.58
CA VAL A 165 8.06 5.93 -19.55
C VAL A 165 8.09 4.47 -20.00
N ILE A 166 7.06 3.98 -20.70
CA ILE A 166 7.08 2.61 -21.26
C ILE A 166 8.17 2.44 -22.31
N ASP A 167 8.39 3.44 -23.16
CA ASP A 167 9.46 3.34 -24.16
C ASP A 167 10.83 3.34 -23.48
N LYS A 168 11.01 4.13 -22.41
CA LYS A 168 12.21 4.04 -21.56
C LYS A 168 12.40 2.64 -20.95
N VAL A 169 11.32 2.02 -20.45
CA VAL A 169 11.38 0.63 -19.95
C VAL A 169 11.87 -0.32 -21.04
N LYS A 170 11.35 -0.23 -22.27
CA LYS A 170 11.78 -1.12 -23.37
C LYS A 170 13.27 -1.02 -23.62
N THR A 171 13.78 0.21 -23.78
CA THR A 171 15.21 0.47 -24.00
C THR A 171 16.05 -0.01 -22.81
N SER A 172 15.59 0.24 -21.58
CA SER A 172 16.27 -0.23 -20.37
C SER A 172 16.30 -1.75 -20.27
N TYR A 173 15.23 -2.44 -20.62
CA TYR A 173 15.14 -3.89 -20.53
C TYR A 173 16.05 -4.57 -21.56
N GLU A 174 16.10 -4.07 -22.80
CA GLU A 174 17.07 -4.54 -23.80
C GLU A 174 18.52 -4.36 -23.34
N LYS A 175 18.81 -3.25 -22.66
CA LYS A 175 20.14 -3.00 -22.08
C LYS A 175 20.43 -3.99 -20.95
N ILE A 176 19.49 -4.18 -20.02
CA ILE A 176 19.64 -5.12 -18.90
C ILE A 176 19.83 -6.55 -19.40
N GLU A 177 19.10 -7.00 -20.42
CA GLU A 177 19.29 -8.33 -21.02
C GLU A 177 20.73 -8.50 -21.56
N LYS A 178 21.26 -7.48 -22.24
CA LYS A 178 22.63 -7.50 -22.79
C LYS A 178 23.69 -7.51 -21.68
N GLU A 179 23.50 -6.71 -20.64
CA GLU A 179 24.47 -6.57 -19.53
C GLU A 179 24.47 -7.78 -18.60
N THR A 180 23.30 -8.37 -18.34
CA THR A 180 23.16 -9.48 -17.39
C THR A 180 23.18 -10.86 -18.04
N GLY A 181 22.91 -10.95 -19.36
CA GLY A 181 22.71 -12.22 -20.07
C GLY A 181 21.39 -12.93 -19.73
N VAL A 182 20.54 -12.33 -18.90
CA VAL A 182 19.25 -12.91 -18.49
C VAL A 182 18.15 -12.47 -19.45
N GLN A 183 17.43 -13.43 -20.03
CA GLN A 183 16.27 -13.14 -20.87
C GLN A 183 15.08 -12.65 -20.02
N LEU A 184 14.53 -11.49 -20.38
CA LEU A 184 13.32 -10.89 -19.80
C LEU A 184 12.07 -11.32 -20.58
N HIS A 185 10.89 -10.94 -20.09
CA HIS A 185 9.66 -11.22 -20.83
C HIS A 185 9.57 -10.40 -22.12
N SER A 186 8.80 -10.90 -23.08
CA SER A 186 8.66 -10.25 -24.38
C SER A 186 8.21 -8.78 -24.29
N ILE A 187 8.79 -7.96 -25.18
CA ILE A 187 8.43 -6.54 -25.37
C ILE A 187 6.96 -6.39 -25.76
N LYS A 188 6.38 -7.36 -26.48
CA LYS A 188 4.97 -7.38 -26.84
C LYS A 188 4.04 -7.13 -25.64
N GLY A 189 4.38 -7.65 -24.46
CA GLY A 189 3.61 -7.37 -23.24
C GLY A 189 3.61 -5.88 -22.83
N LEU A 190 4.71 -5.17 -23.07
CA LEU A 190 4.80 -3.71 -22.87
C LEU A 190 4.01 -2.96 -23.94
N ASP A 191 4.04 -3.41 -25.20
CA ASP A 191 3.26 -2.82 -26.27
C ASP A 191 1.76 -2.96 -26.02
N ASP A 192 1.31 -4.17 -25.68
CA ASP A 192 -0.07 -4.46 -25.32
C ASP A 192 -0.49 -3.61 -24.11
N PHE A 193 0.39 -3.41 -23.13
CA PHE A 193 0.14 -2.53 -21.99
C PHE A 193 0.03 -1.06 -22.44
N LYS A 194 0.98 -0.57 -23.25
CA LYS A 194 0.99 0.81 -23.80
C LYS A 194 -0.27 1.11 -24.63
N ILE A 195 -0.74 0.16 -25.43
CA ILE A 195 -1.95 0.30 -26.24
C ILE A 195 -3.20 0.38 -25.36
N ARG A 196 -3.26 -0.41 -24.27
CA ARG A 196 -4.40 -0.41 -23.34
C ARG A 196 -4.51 0.88 -22.54
N ILE A 197 -3.39 1.55 -22.27
CA ILE A 197 -3.38 2.78 -21.48
C ILE A 197 -3.36 4.06 -22.34
N GLY A 198 -2.75 4.02 -23.53
CA GLY A 198 -2.52 5.19 -24.38
C GLY A 198 -3.68 5.59 -25.30
N LYS A 199 -4.87 4.98 -25.16
CA LYS A 199 -6.07 5.34 -25.94
C LYS A 199 -7.01 6.30 -25.21
N ASP A 200 -7.13 6.15 -23.89
CA ASP A 200 -7.89 6.99 -22.94
C ASP A 200 -7.70 6.38 -21.54
N VAL A 201 -7.60 7.21 -20.50
CA VAL A 201 -7.63 6.79 -19.09
C VAL A 201 -8.74 5.79 -18.81
N SER A 202 -9.91 5.99 -19.42
CA SER A 202 -11.07 5.11 -19.22
C SER A 202 -10.76 3.65 -19.55
N HIS A 203 -9.97 3.40 -20.61
CA HIS A 203 -9.56 2.04 -20.97
C HIS A 203 -8.56 1.45 -19.96
N PHE A 204 -7.63 2.27 -19.46
CA PHE A 204 -6.72 1.84 -18.39
C PHE A 204 -7.48 1.52 -17.10
N MET A 205 -8.47 2.35 -16.76
CA MET A 205 -9.36 2.16 -15.63
C MET A 205 -10.11 0.82 -15.73
N GLU A 206 -10.82 0.59 -16.82
CA GLU A 206 -11.60 -0.64 -17.03
C GLU A 206 -10.71 -1.89 -16.98
N PHE A 207 -9.59 -1.87 -17.68
CA PHE A 207 -8.62 -2.97 -17.67
C PHE A 207 -8.02 -3.23 -16.29
N SER A 208 -7.68 -2.17 -15.55
CA SER A 208 -7.16 -2.30 -14.20
C SER A 208 -8.21 -2.87 -13.24
N ARG A 209 -9.47 -2.41 -13.35
CA ARG A 209 -10.58 -2.88 -12.51
C ARG A 209 -10.86 -4.36 -12.73
N GLU A 210 -10.83 -4.83 -13.97
CA GLU A 210 -10.95 -6.27 -14.29
C GLU A 210 -9.82 -7.08 -13.62
N LYS A 211 -8.58 -6.59 -13.69
CA LYS A 211 -7.43 -7.24 -13.02
C LYS A 211 -7.57 -7.25 -11.50
N SER A 212 -8.00 -6.14 -10.91
CA SER A 212 -8.21 -6.00 -9.47
C SER A 212 -9.33 -6.91 -8.97
N GLU A 213 -10.44 -7.00 -9.70
CA GLU A 213 -11.54 -7.91 -9.38
C GLU A 213 -11.09 -9.38 -9.46
N ASN A 214 -10.34 -9.74 -10.49
CA ASN A 214 -9.77 -11.08 -10.62
C ASN A 214 -8.76 -11.39 -9.51
N ALA A 215 -7.95 -10.42 -9.09
CA ALA A 215 -7.03 -10.58 -7.96
C ALA A 215 -7.79 -10.79 -6.64
N GLN A 216 -8.80 -9.97 -6.36
CA GLN A 216 -9.67 -10.09 -5.19
C GLN A 216 -10.42 -11.44 -5.18
N ARG A 217 -10.94 -11.90 -6.34
CA ARG A 217 -11.56 -13.22 -6.47
C ARG A 217 -10.60 -14.34 -6.08
N ARG A 218 -9.36 -14.30 -6.56
CA ARG A 218 -8.33 -15.28 -6.17
C ARG A 218 -8.01 -15.19 -4.67
N GLU A 219 -7.78 -13.99 -4.15
CA GLU A 219 -7.41 -13.75 -2.75
C GLU A 219 -8.50 -14.20 -1.77
N SER A 220 -9.77 -13.96 -2.09
CA SER A 220 -10.91 -14.38 -1.28
C SER A 220 -11.08 -15.90 -1.17
N VAL A 221 -10.49 -16.66 -2.09
CA VAL A 221 -10.55 -18.13 -2.10
C VAL A 221 -9.26 -18.74 -1.52
N THR A 222 -8.16 -17.98 -1.51
CA THR A 222 -6.89 -18.45 -0.95
C THR A 222 -6.86 -18.35 0.57
N VAL A 223 -6.63 -19.49 1.22
CA VAL A 223 -6.20 -19.56 2.62
C VAL A 223 -4.73 -19.11 2.68
N GLN A 224 -4.47 -17.98 3.33
CA GLN A 224 -3.12 -17.50 3.61
C GLN A 224 -2.65 -18.14 4.92
N PRO A 225 -1.63 -19.02 4.93
CA PRO A 225 -1.18 -19.68 6.17
C PRO A 225 -0.65 -18.70 7.23
N LYS A 226 -0.32 -17.47 6.83
CA LYS A 226 0.10 -16.39 7.73
C LYS A 226 -1.06 -15.64 8.35
N GLU A 227 -2.30 -15.94 7.97
CA GLU A 227 -3.51 -15.34 8.55
C GLU A 227 -4.19 -16.38 9.43
N SER A 228 -4.15 -16.17 10.74
CA SER A 228 -4.93 -16.97 11.68
C SER A 228 -6.34 -16.38 11.76
N LEU A 229 -7.27 -16.95 10.98
CA LEU A 229 -8.65 -16.51 10.89
C LEU A 229 -9.54 -17.30 11.86
N SER A 230 -10.47 -16.61 12.55
CA SER A 230 -11.48 -17.30 13.38
C SER A 230 -12.65 -17.86 12.58
N THR A 231 -12.85 -17.36 11.36
CA THR A 231 -13.84 -17.84 10.40
C THR A 231 -13.22 -17.89 9.01
N ASP A 232 -13.68 -18.78 8.14
CA ASP A 232 -13.22 -18.87 6.74
C ASP A 232 -13.78 -17.73 5.84
N SER A 233 -14.21 -16.61 6.43
CA SER A 233 -15.06 -15.61 5.77
C SER A 233 -14.28 -14.40 5.24
N LYS A 234 -13.31 -14.63 4.35
CA LYS A 234 -12.76 -13.53 3.55
C LYS A 234 -13.88 -12.88 2.74
N ALA A 235 -14.05 -11.58 2.92
CA ALA A 235 -15.10 -10.84 2.24
C ALA A 235 -14.52 -9.92 1.16
N LYS A 236 -15.29 -9.73 0.10
CA LYS A 236 -14.98 -8.77 -0.94
C LYS A 236 -15.62 -7.45 -0.57
N ILE A 237 -14.82 -6.39 -0.51
CA ILE A 237 -15.32 -5.04 -0.39
C ILE A 237 -14.95 -4.24 -1.64
N THR A 238 -15.94 -3.54 -2.18
CA THR A 238 -15.75 -2.56 -3.25
C THR A 238 -15.96 -1.16 -2.68
N ILE A 239 -14.90 -0.36 -2.71
CA ILE A 239 -14.94 1.02 -2.21
C ILE A 239 -14.93 1.97 -3.39
N GLU A 240 -15.90 2.87 -3.47
CA GLU A 240 -15.94 3.95 -4.45
C GLU A 240 -15.59 5.28 -3.78
N ASN A 241 -14.90 6.18 -4.46
CA ASN A 241 -14.63 7.52 -3.93
C ASN A 241 -15.26 8.62 -4.79
N TYR A 242 -15.30 9.84 -4.23
CA TYR A 242 -15.83 11.02 -4.89
C TYR A 242 -15.00 11.52 -6.10
N LEU A 243 -13.80 10.97 -6.30
CA LEU A 243 -12.89 11.26 -7.41
C LEU A 243 -13.03 10.26 -8.58
N GLY A 244 -13.99 9.32 -8.53
CA GLY A 244 -14.19 8.28 -9.55
C GLY A 244 -13.30 7.04 -9.38
N GLY A 245 -12.54 6.96 -8.27
CA GLY A 245 -11.79 5.77 -7.87
C GLY A 245 -12.71 4.62 -7.45
N LYS A 246 -12.31 3.39 -7.80
CA LYS A 246 -13.01 2.16 -7.43
C LYS A 246 -12.01 1.10 -7.00
N TYR A 247 -12.06 0.69 -5.74
CA TYR A 247 -11.06 -0.16 -5.13
C TYR A 247 -11.65 -1.50 -4.73
N TYR A 248 -11.09 -2.57 -5.27
CA TYR A 248 -11.44 -3.94 -4.94
C TYR A 248 -10.45 -4.43 -3.88
N PHE A 249 -10.89 -4.50 -2.63
CA PHE A 249 -10.10 -5.00 -1.51
C PHE A 249 -10.69 -6.31 -0.97
N THR A 250 -9.83 -7.15 -0.43
CA THR A 250 -10.25 -8.27 0.39
C THR A 250 -10.15 -7.84 1.85
N VAL A 251 -11.21 -8.12 2.61
CA VAL A 251 -11.21 -8.00 4.07
C VAL A 251 -10.98 -9.39 4.62
N ASP A 252 -10.00 -9.53 5.51
CA ASP A 252 -9.56 -10.84 6.01
C ASP A 252 -10.70 -11.58 6.72
N GLU A 253 -11.49 -10.84 7.50
CA GLU A 253 -12.68 -11.37 8.14
C GLU A 253 -13.79 -10.32 8.23
N THR A 254 -15.04 -10.78 8.19
CA THR A 254 -16.19 -9.92 8.45
C THR A 254 -17.14 -10.53 9.45
N PHE A 255 -17.72 -9.69 10.30
CA PHE A 255 -18.72 -10.11 11.27
C PHE A 255 -19.96 -9.24 11.16
N LEU A 256 -21.08 -9.86 10.80
CA LEU A 256 -22.37 -9.16 10.69
C LEU A 256 -23.22 -9.49 11.92
N SER A 257 -23.43 -8.50 12.78
CA SER A 257 -24.30 -8.61 13.95
C SER A 257 -25.42 -7.57 13.87
N GLY A 258 -26.64 -8.04 13.63
CA GLY A 258 -27.81 -7.18 13.45
C GLY A 258 -27.63 -6.21 12.26
N GLN A 259 -27.58 -4.91 12.54
CA GLN A 259 -27.38 -3.84 11.54
C GLN A 259 -25.95 -3.28 11.51
N LYS A 260 -24.98 -3.99 12.08
CA LYS A 260 -23.57 -3.59 12.15
C LYS A 260 -22.69 -4.65 11.50
N LEU A 261 -21.78 -4.21 10.62
CA LEU A 261 -20.77 -5.01 9.95
C LEU A 261 -19.38 -4.59 10.42
N ASP A 262 -18.65 -5.52 11.01
CA ASP A 262 -17.25 -5.32 11.35
C ASP A 262 -16.38 -5.73 10.16
N LEU A 263 -15.53 -4.82 9.70
CA LEU A 263 -14.53 -5.03 8.65
C LEU A 263 -13.18 -5.27 9.32
N ILE A 264 -12.78 -6.53 9.42
CA ILE A 264 -11.64 -6.95 10.24
C ILE A 264 -10.43 -7.20 9.33
N GLU A 265 -9.43 -6.34 9.44
CA GLU A 265 -8.08 -6.57 8.90
C GLU A 265 -7.24 -7.27 9.96
N ARG A 266 -6.64 -8.41 9.62
CA ARG A 266 -5.83 -9.22 10.54
C ARG A 266 -4.36 -9.11 10.23
N LYS A 267 -3.56 -8.87 11.26
CA LYS A 267 -2.09 -9.02 11.22
C LYS A 267 -1.70 -10.04 12.27
N HIS A 268 -0.91 -11.02 11.87
CA HIS A 268 -0.56 -12.16 12.72
C HIS A 268 0.96 -12.30 12.86
N SER A 269 1.39 -12.75 14.04
CA SER A 269 2.78 -13.12 14.30
C SER A 269 2.84 -14.54 14.83
N ALA A 270 3.51 -15.43 14.12
CA ALA A 270 3.67 -16.83 14.53
C ALA A 270 4.73 -17.00 15.64
N THR A 271 5.69 -16.07 15.73
CA THR A 271 6.90 -16.23 16.55
C THR A 271 7.08 -15.17 17.64
N ALA A 272 6.29 -14.10 17.62
CA ALA A 272 6.38 -13.02 18.60
C ALA A 272 4.99 -12.66 19.13
N LEU A 273 4.94 -11.95 20.27
CA LEU A 273 3.69 -11.49 20.89
C LEU A 273 2.86 -10.54 20.00
N LEU A 274 3.50 -9.79 19.10
CA LEU A 274 2.83 -8.88 18.17
C LEU A 274 3.34 -9.07 16.74
N PRO A 275 2.51 -8.74 15.74
CA PRO A 275 2.98 -8.49 14.37
C PRO A 275 4.05 -7.40 14.34
N SER A 276 4.85 -7.38 13.26
CA SER A 276 5.87 -6.35 13.11
C SER A 276 5.24 -4.96 13.02
N LYS A 277 6.00 -3.91 13.37
CA LYS A 277 5.54 -2.52 13.21
C LYS A 277 5.13 -2.23 11.76
N SER A 278 5.83 -2.84 10.78
CA SER A 278 5.49 -2.70 9.37
C SER A 278 4.17 -3.37 8.99
N ASP A 279 3.88 -4.56 9.53
CA ASP A 279 2.57 -5.22 9.36
C ASP A 279 1.44 -4.36 9.94
N ILE A 280 1.65 -3.80 11.13
CA ILE A 280 0.65 -2.95 11.79
C ILE A 280 0.36 -1.71 10.94
N LYS A 281 1.39 -1.03 10.42
CA LYS A 281 1.24 0.16 9.56
C LYS A 281 0.54 -0.12 8.24
N ASP A 282 0.83 -1.28 7.63
CA ASP A 282 0.09 -1.74 6.46
C ASP A 282 -1.41 -1.88 6.76
N GLY A 283 -1.76 -2.44 7.92
CA GLY A 283 -3.13 -2.51 8.41
C GLY A 283 -3.75 -1.13 8.71
N LEU A 284 -2.98 -0.21 9.30
CA LEU A 284 -3.43 1.16 9.60
C LEU A 284 -3.78 1.94 8.33
N LEU A 285 -3.04 1.76 7.22
CA LEU A 285 -3.42 2.39 5.94
C LEU A 285 -4.81 1.93 5.48
N LYS A 286 -5.17 0.65 5.67
CA LYS A 286 -6.53 0.16 5.40
C LYS A 286 -7.54 0.74 6.39
N MET A 287 -7.16 0.96 7.66
CA MET A 287 -8.03 1.63 8.63
C MET A 287 -8.37 3.07 8.22
N ILE A 288 -7.46 3.81 7.56
CA ILE A 288 -7.78 5.12 6.97
C ILE A 288 -8.99 5.00 6.04
N LEU A 289 -9.04 3.96 5.21
CA LEU A 289 -10.14 3.72 4.27
C LEU A 289 -11.40 3.25 4.98
N TYR A 290 -11.31 2.20 5.81
CA TYR A 290 -12.47 1.55 6.41
C TYR A 290 -13.20 2.43 7.43
N SER A 291 -12.46 3.26 8.20
CA SER A 291 -13.04 4.20 9.17
C SER A 291 -13.71 5.41 8.52
N ASN A 292 -13.39 5.71 7.25
CA ASN A 292 -13.98 6.80 6.48
C ASN A 292 -15.06 6.33 5.49
N LEU A 293 -15.49 5.07 5.58
CA LEU A 293 -16.60 4.57 4.77
C LEU A 293 -17.94 5.21 5.16
N SER A 294 -18.71 5.50 4.13
CA SER A 294 -20.09 5.98 4.18
C SER A 294 -20.95 5.15 3.23
N ASP A 295 -22.26 5.14 3.45
CA ASP A 295 -23.22 4.38 2.62
C ASP A 295 -22.85 2.91 2.41
N VAL A 296 -22.35 2.25 3.45
CA VAL A 296 -22.02 0.83 3.38
C VAL A 296 -23.26 -0.01 3.16
N THR A 297 -23.21 -0.92 2.18
CA THR A 297 -24.26 -1.89 1.94
C THR A 297 -23.72 -3.31 1.94
N VAL A 298 -24.53 -4.24 2.45
CA VAL A 298 -24.31 -5.68 2.36
C VAL A 298 -25.42 -6.26 1.51
N ASN A 299 -25.08 -6.83 0.35
CA ASN A 299 -26.05 -7.34 -0.62
C ASN A 299 -27.16 -6.30 -0.94
N GLY A 300 -26.78 -5.02 -1.08
CA GLY A 300 -27.68 -3.91 -1.38
C GLY A 300 -28.44 -3.32 -0.18
N LYS A 301 -28.35 -3.91 1.02
CA LYS A 301 -28.99 -3.36 2.23
C LYS A 301 -28.02 -2.46 3.00
N LYS A 302 -28.44 -1.23 3.30
CA LYS A 302 -27.63 -0.27 4.08
C LYS A 302 -27.38 -0.80 5.49
N ILE A 303 -26.12 -0.78 5.91
CA ILE A 303 -25.62 -1.31 7.17
C ILE A 303 -24.62 -0.30 7.75
N LYS A 304 -24.52 -0.21 9.07
CA LYS A 304 -23.42 0.52 9.71
C LYS A 304 -22.16 -0.34 9.65
N SER A 305 -21.04 0.22 9.23
CA SER A 305 -19.75 -0.47 9.29
C SER A 305 -18.91 0.01 10.46
N GLU A 306 -18.08 -0.86 11.01
CA GLU A 306 -17.00 -0.51 11.92
C GLU A 306 -15.70 -1.14 11.44
N ALA A 307 -14.63 -0.35 11.43
CA ALA A 307 -13.31 -0.83 11.05
C ALA A 307 -12.62 -1.47 12.26
N VAL A 308 -12.01 -2.63 12.07
CA VAL A 308 -11.29 -3.36 13.12
C VAL A 308 -9.92 -3.76 12.59
N LEU A 309 -8.87 -3.35 13.30
CA LEU A 309 -7.53 -3.90 13.13
C LEU A 309 -7.30 -4.95 14.22
N CYS A 310 -7.11 -6.20 13.82
CA CYS A 310 -6.95 -7.33 14.73
C CYS A 310 -5.50 -7.83 14.68
N LEU A 311 -4.78 -7.67 15.79
CA LEU A 311 -3.41 -8.14 15.97
C LEU A 311 -3.44 -9.46 16.73
N THR A 312 -2.84 -10.51 16.16
CA THR A 312 -2.91 -11.85 16.75
C THR A 312 -1.56 -12.53 16.85
N SER A 313 -1.46 -13.46 17.80
CA SER A 313 -0.29 -14.30 18.04
C SER A 313 -0.70 -15.54 18.86
N PRO A 314 -0.06 -16.71 18.67
CA PRO A 314 -0.27 -17.86 19.53
C PRO A 314 0.40 -17.69 20.91
N HIS A 315 1.21 -16.64 21.08
CA HIS A 315 1.92 -16.34 22.33
C HIS A 315 1.14 -15.39 23.25
N ILE A 316 -0.01 -14.87 22.81
CA ILE A 316 -0.89 -14.03 23.62
C ILE A 316 -1.81 -14.89 24.49
N CYS A 317 -1.98 -14.53 25.76
CA CYS A 317 -3.03 -15.02 26.64
C CYS A 317 -4.15 -13.97 26.75
N GLY A 318 -5.38 -14.39 26.48
CA GLY A 318 -6.58 -13.53 26.57
C GLY A 318 -6.79 -12.62 25.35
N GLU A 319 -7.59 -11.57 25.56
CA GLU A 319 -7.86 -10.54 24.56
C GLU A 319 -8.03 -9.15 25.19
N MET A 320 -7.73 -8.12 24.42
CA MET A 320 -8.09 -6.73 24.72
C MET A 320 -8.62 -6.02 23.48
N THR A 321 -9.35 -4.93 23.69
CA THR A 321 -9.77 -4.01 22.63
C THR A 321 -9.43 -2.58 22.99
N SER A 322 -9.46 -1.64 22.02
CA SER A 322 -9.35 -0.21 22.33
C SER A 322 -10.48 0.32 23.22
N SER A 323 -11.59 -0.42 23.33
CA SER A 323 -12.73 -0.11 24.20
C SER A 323 -12.59 -0.65 25.63
N SER A 324 -11.56 -1.45 25.90
CA SER A 324 -11.27 -1.96 27.25
C SER A 324 -10.89 -0.81 28.20
N SER A 325 -11.14 -0.96 29.51
CA SER A 325 -10.74 0.06 30.47
C SER A 325 -9.21 0.13 30.60
N ASP A 326 -8.66 1.27 31.02
CA ASP A 326 -7.21 1.42 31.24
C ASP A 326 -6.67 0.35 32.20
N LYS A 327 -7.47 -0.02 33.22
CA LYS A 327 -7.14 -1.09 34.16
C LYS A 327 -7.06 -2.46 33.48
N ASP A 328 -8.03 -2.79 32.62
CA ASP A 328 -8.05 -4.07 31.91
C ASP A 328 -6.90 -4.16 30.90
N ILE A 329 -6.57 -3.05 30.24
CA ILE A 329 -5.41 -2.96 29.35
C ILE A 329 -4.13 -3.18 30.15
N GLU A 330 -3.97 -2.55 31.32
CA GLU A 330 -2.79 -2.75 32.16
C GLU A 330 -2.64 -4.19 32.64
N VAL A 331 -3.74 -4.84 33.05
CA VAL A 331 -3.74 -6.26 33.43
C VAL A 331 -3.31 -7.13 32.24
N PHE A 332 -3.94 -6.96 31.07
CA PHE A 332 -3.58 -7.70 29.86
C PHE A 332 -2.10 -7.52 29.49
N LEU A 333 -1.58 -6.29 29.62
CA LEU A 333 -0.18 -5.98 29.31
C LEU A 333 0.82 -6.63 30.28
N GLN A 334 0.42 -6.83 31.54
CA GLN A 334 1.21 -7.48 32.57
C GLN A 334 1.20 -9.01 32.42
N GLU A 335 0.02 -9.60 32.23
CA GLU A 335 -0.16 -11.05 32.08
C GLU A 335 0.59 -11.63 30.88
N ASN A 336 0.74 -10.83 29.81
CA ASN A 336 1.46 -11.20 28.60
C ASN A 336 2.94 -10.78 28.61
N GLU A 337 3.44 -10.23 29.71
CA GLU A 337 4.84 -9.81 29.89
C GLU A 337 5.39 -8.89 28.79
N PHE A 338 4.56 -8.01 28.23
CA PHE A 338 5.00 -7.11 27.15
C PHE A 338 6.16 -6.21 27.60
N SER A 339 7.15 -6.06 26.73
CA SER A 339 8.28 -5.15 26.94
C SER A 339 7.82 -3.69 26.97
N LEU A 340 8.67 -2.79 27.48
CA LEU A 340 8.36 -1.35 27.51
C LEU A 340 8.08 -0.78 26.10
N SER A 341 8.84 -1.22 25.09
CA SER A 341 8.62 -0.77 23.70
C SER A 341 7.32 -1.31 23.12
N GLN A 342 6.95 -2.56 23.42
CA GLN A 342 5.66 -3.12 23.01
C GLN A 342 4.48 -2.44 23.70
N LYS A 343 4.59 -2.15 25.00
CA LYS A 343 3.58 -1.38 25.75
C LYS A 343 3.38 0.01 25.13
N GLN A 344 4.46 0.70 24.76
CA GLN A 344 4.37 2.00 24.11
C GLN A 344 3.73 1.92 22.71
N LEU A 345 4.07 0.89 21.94
CA LEU A 345 3.44 0.60 20.65
C LEU A 345 1.93 0.38 20.80
N ILE A 346 1.51 -0.50 21.71
CA ILE A 346 0.08 -0.78 21.97
C ILE A 346 -0.64 0.50 22.39
N LYS A 347 -0.10 1.27 23.34
CA LYS A 347 -0.69 2.56 23.76
C LYS A 347 -0.84 3.54 22.59
N THR A 348 0.16 3.63 21.73
CA THR A 348 0.13 4.52 20.55
C THR A 348 -0.96 4.10 19.56
N VAL A 349 -1.04 2.81 19.24
CA VAL A 349 -2.04 2.28 18.29
C VAL A 349 -3.45 2.37 18.88
N THR A 350 -3.64 2.09 20.17
CA THR A 350 -4.94 2.27 20.84
C THR A 350 -5.38 3.73 20.82
N LYS A 351 -4.46 4.67 21.06
CA LYS A 351 -4.76 6.11 20.97
C LYS A 351 -5.17 6.51 19.54
N GLU A 352 -4.45 6.01 18.53
CA GLU A 352 -4.78 6.24 17.12
C GLU A 352 -6.15 5.66 16.75
N ALA A 353 -6.47 4.45 17.23
CA ALA A 353 -7.77 3.81 17.07
C ALA A 353 -8.91 4.66 17.63
N ASN A 354 -8.74 5.16 18.86
CA ASN A 354 -9.75 5.98 19.53
C ASN A 354 -9.97 7.33 18.83
N GLN A 355 -8.91 7.99 18.36
CA GLN A 355 -9.02 9.26 17.63
C GLN A 355 -9.72 9.08 16.27
N ASN A 356 -9.47 7.95 15.61
CA ASN A 356 -9.96 7.67 14.26
C ASN A 356 -11.21 6.78 14.20
N LYS A 357 -11.81 6.46 15.35
CA LYS A 357 -13.05 5.69 15.46
C LYS A 357 -12.99 4.31 14.78
N PHE A 358 -11.88 3.61 14.96
CA PHE A 358 -11.77 2.19 14.66
C PHE A 358 -11.40 1.39 15.91
N ILE A 359 -11.56 0.08 15.87
CA ILE A 359 -11.20 -0.80 16.98
C ILE A 359 -9.82 -1.42 16.73
N ILE A 360 -8.94 -1.35 17.72
CA ILE A 360 -7.81 -2.28 17.81
C ILE A 360 -8.26 -3.47 18.65
N GLN A 361 -8.05 -4.70 18.17
CA GLN A 361 -8.21 -5.92 18.96
C GLN A 361 -6.86 -6.63 19.02
N ILE A 362 -6.43 -7.02 20.21
CA ILE A 362 -5.22 -7.82 20.40
C ILE A 362 -5.64 -9.11 21.10
N LYS A 363 -5.41 -10.26 20.47
CA LYS A 363 -5.88 -11.55 21.03
C LYS A 363 -5.04 -12.74 20.61
N PHE A 364 -5.21 -13.82 21.37
CA PHE A 364 -4.73 -15.14 20.98
C PHE A 364 -5.32 -15.57 19.62
N SER A 365 -4.48 -16.16 18.77
CA SER A 365 -4.91 -16.90 17.58
C SER A 365 -3.85 -17.91 17.18
N LYS A 366 -4.26 -19.13 16.82
CA LYS A 366 -3.35 -20.27 16.56
C LYS A 366 -2.56 -20.17 15.26
#